data_AF-A0A1Z9T1P3-F1
#
_entry.id   AF-A0A1Z9T1P3-F1
#
_cell.length_a   1.000
_cell.length_b   1.000
_cell.length_c   1.000
_cell.angle_alpha   90.00
_cell.angle_beta   90.00
_cell.angle_gamma   90.00
#
_symmetry.space_group_name_H-M   'P 1'
#
loop_
_entity.id
_entity.type
_entity.pdbx_description
1 polymer ?
#
loop_
_entity_poly.entity_id
_entity_poly.type
_entity_poly.pdbx_seq_one_letter_code
_entity_poly.pdbx_strand_id
1 'polypeptide(L)'
;MSIGDFLASLSSGRIGSVTKLLDAIRSNIPAGFIESVSSGMVSFVVPLSTYPAGYHTGKDTPLPYISIASQKGHVVLYHFGLYVGSELMTWFQQAYDKQVPQKLDMGKSCIRFKKPELIPFDLIGKLMRQRTLDQWVACYDNIRPAGR
;
A
#
# COMPACT_ATOMS: atom_id res chain seq x y z
N MET A 1 -5.30 -9.58 -15.92
CA MET A 1 -6.06 -8.38 -15.48
C MET A 1 -5.08 -7.23 -15.49
N SER A 2 -5.33 -6.23 -16.31
CA SER A 2 -4.59 -4.98 -16.35
C SER A 2 -5.06 -4.02 -15.24
N ILE A 3 -4.32 -2.93 -15.01
CA ILE A 3 -4.79 -1.86 -14.11
C ILE A 3 -6.06 -1.19 -14.68
N GLY A 4 -6.16 -1.09 -16.01
CA GLY A 4 -7.36 -0.62 -16.69
C GLY A 4 -8.57 -1.50 -16.39
N ASP A 5 -8.39 -2.82 -16.45
CA ASP A 5 -9.43 -3.79 -16.11
C ASP A 5 -9.85 -3.65 -14.64
N PHE A 6 -8.89 -3.45 -13.74
CA PHE A 6 -9.18 -3.19 -12.32
C PHE A 6 -10.04 -1.94 -12.15
N LEU A 7 -9.67 -0.81 -12.77
CA LEU A 7 -10.44 0.42 -12.69
C LEU A 7 -11.84 0.28 -13.31
N ALA A 8 -11.94 -0.41 -14.44
CA ALA A 8 -13.21 -0.68 -15.11
C ALA A 8 -14.13 -1.59 -14.29
N SER A 9 -13.57 -2.43 -13.40
CA SER A 9 -14.35 -3.28 -12.49
C SER A 9 -14.95 -2.51 -11.30
N LEU A 10 -14.53 -1.27 -11.05
CA LEU A 10 -15.03 -0.46 -9.94
C LEU A 10 -16.39 0.16 -10.25
N SER A 11 -17.20 0.37 -9.22
CA SER A 11 -18.41 1.18 -9.37
C SER A 11 -18.05 2.62 -9.73
N SER A 12 -18.90 3.29 -10.51
CA SER A 12 -18.68 4.66 -11.00
C SER A 12 -18.28 5.66 -9.91
N GLY A 13 -18.92 5.58 -8.74
CA GLY A 13 -18.60 6.43 -7.59
C GLY A 13 -17.23 6.18 -6.94
N ARG A 14 -16.53 5.09 -7.28
CA ARG A 14 -15.20 4.75 -6.72
C ARG A 14 -14.05 5.00 -7.68
N ILE A 15 -14.30 4.97 -8.99
CA ILE A 15 -13.26 5.13 -10.01
C ILE A 15 -12.45 6.41 -9.75
N GLY A 16 -13.11 7.54 -9.48
CA GLY A 16 -12.45 8.81 -9.22
C GLY A 16 -11.51 8.77 -8.01
N SER A 17 -12.01 8.33 -6.86
CA SER A 17 -11.21 8.26 -5.62
C SER A 17 -10.06 7.24 -5.71
N VAL A 18 -10.29 6.09 -6.33
CA VAL A 18 -9.24 5.07 -6.48
C VAL A 18 -8.18 5.50 -7.48
N THR A 19 -8.57 6.16 -8.57
CA THR A 19 -7.63 6.76 -9.53
C THR A 19 -6.77 7.81 -8.84
N LYS A 20 -7.39 8.74 -8.09
CA LYS A 20 -6.66 9.77 -7.35
C LYS A 20 -5.73 9.19 -6.28
N LEU A 21 -6.12 8.07 -5.65
CA LEU A 21 -5.27 7.35 -4.70
C LEU A 21 -4.06 6.72 -5.40
N LEU A 22 -4.27 6.07 -6.56
CA LEU A 22 -3.18 5.52 -7.37
C LEU A 22 -2.20 6.61 -7.80
N ASP A 23 -2.70 7.76 -8.25
CA ASP A 23 -1.86 8.87 -8.69
C ASP A 23 -1.06 9.48 -7.53
N ALA A 24 -1.69 9.61 -6.36
CA ALA A 24 -1.00 10.01 -5.14
C ALA A 24 0.11 9.04 -4.76
N ILE A 25 -0.10 7.73 -4.92
CA ILE A 25 0.94 6.73 -4.64
C ILE A 25 2.06 6.83 -5.68
N ARG A 26 1.75 6.79 -6.97
CA ARG A 26 2.72 6.87 -8.08
C ARG A 26 3.63 8.10 -7.99
N SER A 27 3.05 9.25 -7.65
CA SER A 27 3.79 10.51 -7.58
C SER A 27 4.68 10.64 -6.34
N ASN A 28 4.56 9.72 -5.37
CA ASN A 28 5.21 9.85 -4.07
C ASN A 28 6.00 8.60 -3.65
N ILE A 29 5.72 7.44 -4.25
CA ILE A 29 6.46 6.21 -3.96
C ILE A 29 7.89 6.34 -4.47
N PRO A 30 8.90 5.96 -3.67
CA PRO A 30 10.29 6.02 -4.12
C PRO A 30 10.55 5.17 -5.37
N ALA A 31 11.65 5.46 -6.06
CA ALA A 31 12.04 4.71 -7.24
C ALA A 31 12.33 3.23 -6.92
N GLY A 32 12.18 2.39 -7.95
CA GLY A 32 12.52 0.96 -7.90
C GLY A 32 11.35 0.02 -7.60
N PHE A 33 10.25 0.53 -7.03
CA PHE A 33 9.00 -0.25 -6.95
C PHE A 33 8.35 -0.34 -8.33
N ILE A 34 7.73 -1.48 -8.62
CA ILE A 34 6.98 -1.69 -9.86
C ILE A 34 5.50 -1.96 -9.58
N GLU A 35 4.63 -1.49 -10.47
CA GLU A 35 3.20 -1.79 -10.42
C GLU A 35 2.93 -3.21 -10.91
N SER A 36 2.00 -3.88 -10.25
CA SER A 36 1.53 -5.22 -10.57
C SER A 36 0.05 -5.33 -10.23
N VAL A 37 -0.64 -6.26 -10.89
CA VAL A 37 -1.99 -6.65 -10.50
C VAL A 37 -1.95 -8.10 -10.04
N SER A 38 -2.35 -8.34 -8.80
CA SER A 38 -2.39 -9.68 -8.20
C SER A 38 -3.62 -9.79 -7.31
N SER A 39 -4.31 -10.94 -7.39
CA SER A 39 -5.51 -11.24 -6.59
C SER A 39 -6.59 -10.13 -6.63
N GLY A 40 -6.78 -9.50 -7.78
CA GLY A 40 -7.78 -8.42 -7.95
C GLY A 40 -7.39 -7.08 -7.30
N MET A 41 -6.11 -6.90 -6.94
CA MET A 41 -5.58 -5.69 -6.32
C MET A 41 -4.47 -5.10 -7.18
N VAL A 42 -4.38 -3.77 -7.22
CA VAL A 42 -3.20 -3.08 -7.75
C VAL A 42 -2.17 -3.00 -6.65
N SER A 43 -0.95 -3.48 -6.91
CA SER A 43 0.12 -3.57 -5.92
C SER A 43 1.41 -2.94 -6.43
N PHE A 44 2.14 -2.29 -5.52
CA PHE A 44 3.50 -1.82 -5.73
C PHE A 44 4.44 -2.75 -4.97
N VAL A 45 5.36 -3.36 -5.71
CA VAL A 45 6.22 -4.45 -5.23
C VAL A 45 7.68 -4.16 -5.52
N VAL A 46 8.57 -4.75 -4.74
CA VAL A 46 10.00 -4.81 -5.06
C VAL A 46 10.21 -5.93 -6.07
N PRO A 47 10.73 -5.64 -7.28
CA PRO A 47 10.91 -6.65 -8.32
C PRO A 47 11.98 -7.67 -7.94
N LEU A 48 11.83 -8.90 -8.42
CA LEU A 48 12.81 -9.97 -8.21
C LEU A 48 14.21 -9.65 -8.76
N SER A 49 14.29 -8.80 -9.80
CA SER A 49 15.57 -8.32 -10.33
C SER A 49 16.36 -7.50 -9.30
N THR A 50 15.68 -6.81 -8.39
CA THR A 50 16.29 -6.03 -7.30
C THR A 50 16.41 -6.86 -6.02
N TYR A 51 15.43 -7.72 -5.73
CA TYR A 51 15.43 -8.58 -4.55
C TYR A 51 15.11 -10.04 -4.92
N PRO A 52 16.12 -10.84 -5.34
CA PRO A 52 15.92 -12.19 -5.85
C PRO A 52 15.34 -13.18 -4.84
N ALA A 53 15.55 -12.94 -3.54
CA ALA A 53 15.00 -13.79 -2.48
C ALA A 53 13.47 -13.75 -2.41
N GLY A 54 12.85 -12.67 -2.92
CA GLY A 54 11.40 -12.55 -3.02
C GLY A 54 10.64 -12.64 -1.69
N TYR A 55 9.32 -12.78 -1.80
CA TYR A 55 8.43 -12.90 -0.66
C TYR A 55 8.44 -14.33 -0.09
N HIS A 56 8.44 -14.46 1.23
CA HIS A 56 8.68 -15.71 1.93
C HIS A 56 7.54 -16.73 1.78
N THR A 57 6.35 -16.30 1.34
CA THR A 57 5.17 -17.17 1.23
C THR A 57 5.01 -17.80 -0.15
N GLY A 58 5.89 -17.52 -1.11
CA GLY A 58 5.72 -17.99 -2.48
C GLY A 58 7.02 -17.98 -3.27
N LYS A 59 7.26 -19.04 -4.05
CA LYS A 59 8.38 -19.09 -5.00
C LYS A 59 8.19 -18.00 -6.06
N ASP A 60 9.29 -17.37 -6.48
CA ASP A 60 9.33 -16.36 -7.55
C ASP A 60 8.26 -15.27 -7.37
N THR A 61 7.99 -14.90 -6.12
CA THR A 61 6.99 -13.91 -5.77
C THR A 61 7.68 -12.59 -5.39
N PRO A 62 7.44 -11.48 -6.11
CA PRO A 62 7.98 -10.17 -5.74
C PRO A 62 7.60 -9.78 -4.30
N LEU A 63 8.47 -9.02 -3.62
CA LEU A 63 8.22 -8.61 -2.24
C LEU A 63 7.14 -7.50 -2.20
N PRO A 64 5.97 -7.75 -1.59
CA PRO A 64 4.90 -6.76 -1.50
C PRO A 64 5.30 -5.56 -0.64
N TYR A 65 4.83 -4.37 -1.02
CA TYR A 65 4.97 -3.16 -0.20
C TYR A 65 3.62 -2.46 0.01
N ILE A 66 2.94 -2.11 -1.08
CA ILE A 66 1.63 -1.46 -1.06
C ILE A 66 0.64 -2.25 -1.92
N SER A 67 -0.61 -2.37 -1.50
CA SER A 67 -1.69 -2.88 -2.34
C SER A 67 -2.98 -2.08 -2.13
N ILE A 68 -3.76 -1.91 -3.20
CA ILE A 68 -5.08 -1.27 -3.17
C ILE A 68 -6.11 -2.32 -3.56
N ALA A 69 -7.13 -2.48 -2.71
CA ALA A 69 -8.29 -3.31 -2.99
C ALA A 69 -9.57 -2.47 -2.94
N SER A 70 -10.57 -2.84 -3.73
CA SER A 70 -11.94 -2.34 -3.60
C SER A 70 -12.83 -3.47 -3.12
N GLN A 71 -13.20 -3.44 -1.85
CA GLN A 71 -14.06 -4.46 -1.23
C GLN A 71 -15.51 -3.99 -1.15
N LYS A 72 -16.43 -4.88 -0.78
CA LYS A 72 -17.84 -4.53 -0.57
C LYS A 72 -17.96 -3.52 0.58
N GLY A 73 -18.13 -2.26 0.21
CA GLY A 73 -18.39 -1.13 1.12
C GLY A 73 -17.20 -0.20 1.43
N HIS A 74 -15.96 -0.54 1.04
CA HIS A 74 -14.81 0.32 1.32
C HIS A 74 -13.64 0.06 0.36
N VAL A 75 -12.77 1.07 0.20
CA VAL A 75 -11.46 0.93 -0.43
C VAL A 75 -10.44 0.59 0.66
N VAL A 76 -9.53 -0.33 0.39
CA VAL A 76 -8.47 -0.74 1.33
C VAL A 76 -7.12 -0.35 0.77
N LEU A 77 -6.30 0.31 1.59
CA LEU A 77 -4.87 0.47 1.35
C LEU A 77 -4.12 -0.46 2.30
N TYR A 78 -3.49 -1.49 1.75
CA TYR A 78 -2.51 -2.30 2.45
C TYR A 78 -1.15 -1.61 2.36
N HIS A 79 -0.52 -1.38 3.51
CA HIS A 79 0.80 -0.80 3.60
C HIS A 79 1.65 -1.64 4.54
N PHE A 80 2.49 -2.51 3.98
CA PHE A 80 3.30 -3.43 4.77
C PHE A 80 4.33 -2.71 5.64
N GLY A 81 4.85 -1.56 5.20
CA GLY A 81 5.73 -0.73 6.04
C GLY A 81 5.14 -0.29 7.39
N LEU A 82 3.81 -0.11 7.50
CA LEU A 82 3.17 0.23 8.77
C LEU A 82 3.20 -0.92 9.78
N TYR A 83 3.17 -2.16 9.29
CA TYR A 83 3.19 -3.35 10.14
C TYR A 83 4.57 -3.59 10.78
N VAL A 84 5.65 -3.22 10.09
CA VAL A 84 7.02 -3.58 10.47
C VAL A 84 7.70 -2.54 11.37
N GLY A 85 7.22 -1.29 11.42
CA GLY A 85 7.79 -0.25 12.27
C GLY A 85 6.78 0.48 13.14
N SER A 86 6.92 0.32 14.45
CA SER A 86 6.11 1.00 15.47
C SER A 86 6.18 2.53 15.37
N GLU A 87 7.34 3.09 15.04
CA GLU A 87 7.53 4.53 14.88
C GLU A 87 6.73 5.10 13.71
N LEU A 88 6.80 4.44 12.54
CA LEU A 88 6.07 4.86 11.35
C LEU A 88 4.55 4.78 11.59
N MET A 89 4.09 3.70 12.24
CA MET A 89 2.69 3.57 12.64
C MET A 89 2.26 4.71 13.57
N THR A 90 3.07 5.00 14.60
CA THR A 90 2.77 6.06 15.58
C THR A 90 2.69 7.42 14.91
N TRP A 91 3.67 7.76 14.07
CA TRP A 91 3.67 8.98 13.28
C TRP A 91 2.42 9.09 12.40
N PHE A 92 2.06 8.02 11.69
CA PHE A 92 0.91 8.03 10.80
C PHE A 92 -0.39 8.23 11.56
N GLN A 93 -0.56 7.55 12.69
CA GLN A 93 -1.74 7.66 13.56
C GLN A 93 -1.92 9.12 14.04
N GLN A 94 -0.84 9.76 14.51
CA GLN A 94 -0.86 11.16 14.96
C GLN A 94 -1.11 12.14 13.81
N ALA A 95 -0.50 11.91 12.64
CA ALA A 95 -0.68 12.76 11.48
C ALA A 95 -2.10 12.66 10.91
N TYR A 96 -2.70 11.47 10.97
CA TYR A 96 -4.07 11.21 10.55
C TYR A 96 -5.08 11.89 11.46
N ASP A 97 -4.93 11.74 12.78
CA ASP A 97 -5.82 12.37 13.78
C ASP A 97 -5.85 13.90 13.67
N LYS A 98 -4.72 14.52 13.29
CA LYS A 98 -4.63 15.97 13.07
C LYS A 98 -5.31 16.47 11.79
N GLN A 99 -5.43 15.63 10.76
CA GLN A 99 -5.83 16.05 9.42
C GLN A 99 -7.20 15.51 9.00
N VAL A 100 -7.65 14.42 9.60
CA VAL A 100 -8.84 13.70 9.18
C VAL A 100 -9.88 13.72 10.30
N PRO A 101 -11.09 14.28 10.07
CA PRO A 101 -12.12 14.36 11.10
C PRO A 101 -12.60 13.01 11.64
N GLN A 102 -12.42 11.95 10.84
CA GLN A 102 -12.83 10.60 11.22
C GLN A 102 -11.68 9.85 11.83
N LYS A 103 -11.98 9.02 12.84
CA LYS A 103 -11.01 8.09 13.41
C LYS A 103 -10.44 7.18 12.32
N LEU A 104 -9.14 6.95 12.36
CA LEU A 104 -8.47 5.99 11.49
C LEU A 104 -9.07 4.58 11.70
N ASP A 105 -9.67 4.03 10.64
CA ASP A 105 -10.18 2.66 10.61
C ASP A 105 -9.11 1.77 9.97
N MET A 106 -8.40 0.98 10.78
CA MET A 106 -7.34 0.11 10.27
C MET A 106 -7.17 -1.21 11.04
N GLY A 107 -6.53 -2.20 10.39
CA GLY A 107 -5.96 -3.39 11.02
C GLY A 107 -4.45 -3.28 11.14
N LYS A 108 -3.73 -4.41 11.18
CA LYS A 108 -2.26 -4.44 11.31
C LYS A 108 -1.52 -3.70 10.20
N SER A 109 -2.00 -3.83 8.96
CA SER A 109 -1.40 -3.21 7.76
C SER A 109 -2.43 -2.60 6.82
N CYS A 110 -3.73 -2.69 7.15
CA CYS A 110 -4.81 -2.35 6.23
C CYS A 110 -5.59 -1.13 6.71
N ILE A 111 -5.52 -0.04 5.97
CA ILE A 111 -6.32 1.17 6.19
C ILE A 111 -7.61 1.04 5.37
N ARG A 112 -8.77 1.26 6.00
CA ARG A 112 -10.09 1.09 5.39
C ARG A 112 -10.78 2.44 5.19
N PHE A 113 -11.05 2.78 3.94
CA PHE A 113 -11.76 3.99 3.54
C PHE A 113 -13.21 3.66 3.17
N LYS A 114 -14.14 3.80 4.12
CA LYS A 114 -15.58 3.63 3.89
C LYS A 114 -16.19 4.73 3.04
N LYS A 115 -15.57 5.92 3.10
CA LYS A 115 -15.90 7.12 2.32
C LYS A 115 -14.68 7.48 1.46
N PRO A 116 -14.55 6.92 0.25
CA PRO A 116 -13.40 7.14 -0.63
C PRO A 116 -13.16 8.62 -0.98
N GLU A 117 -14.18 9.46 -0.88
CA GLU A 117 -14.11 10.91 -1.06
C GLU A 117 -13.36 11.64 0.06
N LEU A 118 -13.16 10.99 1.22
CA LEU A 118 -12.44 11.54 2.38
C LEU A 118 -11.04 10.95 2.57
N ILE A 119 -10.53 10.26 1.55
CA ILE A 119 -9.15 9.76 1.57
C ILE A 119 -8.20 10.97 1.68
N PRO A 120 -7.30 11.01 2.68
CA PRO A 120 -6.36 12.11 2.83
C PRO A 120 -5.17 11.94 1.89
N PHE A 121 -5.37 12.22 0.60
CA PHE A 121 -4.39 11.94 -0.47
C PHE A 121 -3.00 12.51 -0.19
N ASP A 122 -2.90 13.73 0.35
CA ASP A 122 -1.61 14.37 0.68
C ASP A 122 -0.88 13.64 1.80
N LEU A 123 -1.61 13.17 2.82
CA LEU A 123 -1.05 12.37 3.90
C LEU A 123 -0.59 11.00 3.40
N ILE A 124 -1.36 10.37 2.50
CA ILE A 124 -0.92 9.13 1.85
C ILE A 124 0.35 9.34 1.03
N GLY A 125 0.46 10.45 0.29
CA GLY A 125 1.69 10.82 -0.40
C GLY A 125 2.88 10.96 0.56
N LYS A 126 2.70 11.66 1.68
CA LYS A 126 3.73 11.75 2.73
C LYS A 126 4.10 10.38 3.31
N LEU A 127 3.13 9.48 3.48
CA LEU A 127 3.34 8.13 3.97
C LEU A 127 4.21 7.31 2.99
N MET A 128 3.95 7.39 1.68
CA MET A 128 4.75 6.67 0.67
C MET A 128 6.23 7.06 0.70
N ARG A 129 6.53 8.32 1.04
CA ARG A 129 7.90 8.84 1.09
C ARG A 129 8.67 8.44 2.35
N GLN A 130 8.02 7.83 3.34
CA GLN A 130 8.66 7.54 4.64
C GLN A 130 9.73 6.45 4.57
N ARG A 131 9.73 5.60 3.53
CA ARG A 131 10.73 4.55 3.38
C ARG A 131 11.12 4.35 1.93
N THR A 132 12.42 4.28 1.68
CA THR A 132 12.97 3.84 0.39
C THR A 132 12.77 2.34 0.19
N LEU A 133 13.01 1.88 -1.05
CA LEU A 133 13.01 0.46 -1.38
C LEU A 133 13.99 -0.33 -0.50
N ASP A 134 15.24 0.14 -0.39
CA ASP A 134 16.28 -0.56 0.38
C ASP A 134 15.94 -0.63 1.87
N GLN A 135 15.39 0.46 2.42
CA GLN A 135 14.91 0.47 3.80
C GLN A 135 13.77 -0.52 4.00
N TRP A 136 12.86 -0.64 3.02
CA TRP A 136 11.80 -1.63 3.07
C TRP A 136 12.35 -3.06 3.04
N VAL A 137 13.26 -3.38 2.12
CA VAL A 137 13.90 -4.70 2.02
C VAL A 137 14.60 -5.05 3.33
N ALA A 138 15.42 -4.16 3.88
CA ALA A 138 16.12 -4.38 5.14
C ALA A 138 15.16 -4.63 6.31
N CYS A 139 14.07 -3.85 6.40
CA CYS A 139 13.05 -4.06 7.42
C CYS A 139 12.38 -5.43 7.28
N TYR A 140 12.06 -5.82 6.05
CA TYR A 140 11.44 -7.11 5.77
C TYR A 140 12.38 -8.27 6.08
N ASP A 141 13.65 -8.19 5.72
CA ASP A 141 14.66 -9.20 6.04
C ASP A 141 14.79 -9.46 7.55
N ASN A 142 14.63 -8.42 8.37
CA ASN A 142 14.69 -8.53 9.82
C ASN A 142 13.48 -9.23 10.44
N ILE A 143 12.33 -9.26 9.75
CA ILE A 143 11.08 -9.82 10.30
C ILE A 143 10.60 -11.07 9.57
N ARG A 144 11.13 -11.37 8.39
CA ARG A 144 10.72 -12.57 7.66
C ARG A 144 11.12 -13.80 8.50
N PRO A 145 10.28 -14.84 8.55
CA PRO A 145 10.66 -16.07 9.21
C PRO A 145 11.98 -16.60 8.64
N ALA A 146 12.88 -17.07 9.53
CA ALA A 146 14.02 -17.85 9.08
C ALA A 146 13.50 -19.04 8.24
N GLY A 147 14.13 -19.27 7.09
CA GLY A 147 13.69 -20.28 6.14
C GLY A 147 13.47 -21.62 6.83
N ARG A 148 12.30 -22.23 6.57
CA ARG A 148 12.09 -23.65 6.80
C ARG A 148 12.80 -24.46 5.72
#